data_AF-A0A7Y3XH17-F1
#
_entry.id   AF-A0A7Y3XH17-F1
#
_cell.length_a   1.000
_cell.length_b   1.000
_cell.length_c   1.000
_cell.angle_alpha   90.00
_cell.angle_beta   90.00
_cell.angle_gamma   90.00
#
_symmetry.space_group_name_H-M   'P 1'
#
loop_
_entity.id
_entity.type
_entity.pdbx_description
1 polymer ?
#
loop_
_entity_poly.entity_id
_entity_poly.type
_entity_poly.pdbx_seq_one_letter_code
_entity_poly.pdbx_strand_id
1 'polypeptide(L)'
;MAYPRLRAVEAHPIEHEGQEMVALRDVSNLTDQVCVMSRSALAVCARFTGESSIAEIAASFQVEEKTILEMARSLDEALMLEGETLEAHARSLTTAFDALEALPIRAAADVTPQAMNEAIHAHDMSGDRTRFMTLSGLVAPHLDFERGRLNYAAAYAHLGDPPEDSAPEPRDRIGHKSLRIRDGRRDVPDRIRDDGGCGAS
;
A
#
# COMPACT_ATOMS: atom_id res chain seq x y z
N MET A 1 22.79 9.30 -14.45
CA MET A 1 22.15 10.00 -13.33
C MET A 1 22.93 11.27 -13.05
N ALA A 2 22.42 12.45 -13.42
CA ALA A 2 23.11 13.73 -13.22
C ALA A 2 22.56 14.56 -12.04
N TYR A 3 21.29 14.33 -11.69
CA TYR A 3 20.57 14.99 -10.60
C TYR A 3 19.94 13.90 -9.71
N PRO A 4 20.67 13.36 -8.72
CA PRO A 4 20.15 12.29 -7.87
C PRO A 4 19.04 12.80 -6.96
N ARG A 5 18.03 11.97 -6.74
CA ARG A 5 16.92 12.26 -5.83
C ARG A 5 16.68 11.10 -4.87
N LEU A 6 16.96 11.32 -3.59
CA LEU A 6 16.68 10.37 -2.53
C LEU A 6 15.17 10.34 -2.29
N ARG A 7 14.59 9.14 -2.26
CA ARG A 7 13.17 8.97 -1.92
C ARG A 7 12.95 9.08 -0.41
N ALA A 8 11.71 8.95 0.02
CA ALA A 8 11.40 8.79 1.44
C ALA A 8 12.00 7.47 1.97
N VAL A 9 13.14 7.58 2.63
CA VAL A 9 13.81 6.51 3.38
C VAL A 9 13.89 6.91 4.85
N GLU A 10 13.91 5.92 5.72
CA GLU A 10 14.07 6.14 7.15
C GLU A 10 15.54 6.02 7.54
N ALA A 11 16.01 6.95 8.38
CA ALA A 11 17.38 7.00 8.85
C ALA A 11 17.43 6.71 10.35
N HIS A 12 18.17 5.68 10.73
CA HIS A 12 18.35 5.29 12.13
C HIS A 12 19.82 5.33 12.53
N PRO A 13 20.17 5.95 13.67
CA PRO A 13 21.52 5.84 14.21
C PRO A 13 21.79 4.39 14.62
N ILE A 14 22.99 3.91 14.30
CA ILE A 14 23.47 2.58 14.71
C ILE A 14 24.90 2.69 15.23
N GLU A 15 25.30 1.75 16.06
CA GLU A 15 26.70 1.51 16.37
C GLU A 15 27.21 0.37 15.48
N HIS A 16 28.29 0.63 14.74
CA HIS A 16 28.93 -0.37 13.90
C HIS A 16 30.44 -0.31 14.13
N GLU A 17 31.02 -1.43 14.58
CA GLU A 17 32.45 -1.53 14.91
C GLU A 17 32.94 -0.43 15.88
N GLY A 18 32.10 -0.05 16.86
CA GLY A 18 32.41 1.00 17.84
C GLY A 18 32.34 2.42 17.29
N GLN A 19 31.83 2.61 16.06
CA GLN A 19 31.61 3.92 15.45
C GLN A 19 30.11 4.21 15.32
N GLU A 20 29.72 5.45 15.60
CA GLU A 20 28.37 5.93 15.30
C GLU A 20 28.17 6.10 13.80
N MET A 21 27.26 5.33 13.25
CA MET A 21 26.88 5.32 11.85
C MET A 21 25.37 5.53 11.71
N VAL A 22 24.89 5.67 10.49
CA VAL A 22 23.47 5.78 10.17
C VAL A 22 23.09 4.71 9.17
N ALA A 23 22.04 3.97 9.47
CA ALA A 23 21.42 3.01 8.56
C ALA A 23 20.21 3.64 7.87
N LEU A 24 20.22 3.66 6.54
CA LEU A 24 19.07 4.01 5.71
C LEU A 24 18.27 2.76 5.35
N ARG A 25 16.96 2.81 5.58
CA ARG A 25 16.02 1.72 5.32
C ARG A 25 14.83 2.18 4.51
N ASP A 26 14.29 1.26 3.74
CA ASP A 26 13.06 1.44 2.99
C ASP A 26 11.82 1.21 3.85
N VAL A 27 10.98 2.24 4.03
CA VAL A 27 9.68 2.11 4.71
C VAL A 27 8.58 1.52 3.82
N SER A 28 8.75 1.58 2.50
CA SER A 28 7.81 1.06 1.51
C SER A 28 7.99 -0.43 1.21
N ASN A 29 9.04 -1.06 1.75
CA ASN A 29 9.40 -2.47 1.53
C ASN A 29 9.49 -2.85 0.03
N LEU A 30 9.95 -1.93 -0.82
CA LEU A 30 10.32 -2.25 -2.20
C LEU A 30 11.67 -2.97 -2.24
N THR A 31 12.51 -2.75 -1.23
CA THR A 31 13.78 -3.46 -1.03
C THR A 31 14.04 -3.74 0.44
N ASP A 32 14.70 -4.88 0.72
CA ASP A 32 15.20 -5.24 2.05
C ASP A 32 16.64 -4.77 2.27
N GLN A 33 17.24 -4.08 1.29
CA GLN A 33 18.59 -3.54 1.39
C GLN A 33 18.69 -2.44 2.45
N VAL A 34 19.84 -2.38 3.12
CA VAL A 34 20.16 -1.36 4.12
C VAL A 34 21.47 -0.70 3.73
N CYS A 35 21.46 0.62 3.58
CA CYS A 35 22.68 1.38 3.33
C CYS A 35 23.21 1.95 4.64
N VAL A 36 24.41 1.53 5.04
CA VAL A 36 25.09 2.05 6.23
C VAL A 36 26.12 3.09 5.80
N MET A 37 26.09 4.25 6.45
CA MET A 37 26.97 5.36 6.10
C MET A 37 27.32 6.22 7.32
N SER A 38 28.37 7.02 7.19
CA SER A 38 28.73 8.01 8.21
C SER A 38 27.73 9.17 8.24
N ARG A 39 27.73 9.95 9.33
CA ARG A 39 26.94 11.19 9.42
C ARG A 39 27.32 12.22 8.34
N SER A 40 28.59 12.26 7.92
CA SER A 40 29.03 13.16 6.83
C SER A 40 28.49 12.73 5.47
N ALA A 41 28.49 11.42 5.18
CA ALA A 41 27.87 10.89 3.97
C ALA A 41 26.35 11.11 3.97
N LEU A 42 25.69 11.01 5.13
CA LEU A 42 24.27 11.35 5.25
C LEU A 42 23.99 12.82 4.88
N ALA A 43 24.85 13.75 5.29
CA ALA A 43 24.70 15.17 4.94
C ALA A 43 24.80 15.40 3.42
N VAL A 44 25.63 14.63 2.72
CA VAL A 44 25.69 14.62 1.24
C VAL A 44 24.39 14.06 0.66
N CYS A 45 23.90 12.92 1.17
CA CYS A 45 22.65 12.31 0.71
C CYS A 45 21.44 13.25 0.89
N ALA A 46 21.43 14.06 1.95
CA ALA A 46 20.38 15.07 2.17
C ALA A 46 20.35 16.17 1.08
N ARG A 47 21.39 16.27 0.25
CA ARG A 47 21.43 17.15 -0.93
C ARG A 47 20.93 16.51 -2.22
N PHE A 48 20.61 15.22 -2.21
CA PHE A 48 20.04 14.51 -3.35
C PHE A 48 18.54 14.80 -3.43
N THR A 49 18.18 16.02 -3.82
CA THR A 49 16.77 16.46 -3.93
C THR A 49 16.24 16.37 -5.37
N GLY A 50 17.09 16.04 -6.34
CA GLY A 50 16.80 16.14 -7.78
C GLY A 50 16.99 17.54 -8.36
N GLU A 51 17.29 18.54 -7.53
CA GLU A 51 17.48 19.94 -7.98
C GLU A 51 18.96 20.30 -8.20
N SER A 52 19.87 19.63 -7.50
CA SER A 52 21.31 19.88 -7.59
C SER A 52 22.01 18.77 -8.37
N SER A 53 22.89 19.18 -9.27
CA SER A 53 23.73 18.26 -10.02
C SER A 53 24.82 17.65 -9.14
N ILE A 54 25.35 16.50 -9.56
CA ILE A 54 26.50 15.84 -8.89
C ILE A 54 27.69 16.82 -8.78
N ALA A 55 27.97 17.60 -9.83
CA ALA A 55 29.05 18.58 -9.83
C ALA A 55 28.84 19.72 -8.80
N GLU A 56 27.62 20.25 -8.70
CA GLU A 56 27.29 21.29 -7.70
C GLU A 56 27.38 20.76 -6.27
N ILE A 57 26.90 19.53 -6.04
CA ILE A 57 26.98 18.88 -4.74
C ILE A 57 28.46 18.66 -4.38
N ALA A 58 29.26 18.10 -5.29
CA ALA A 58 30.69 17.87 -5.09
C ALA A 58 31.43 19.16 -4.73
N ALA A 59 31.15 20.26 -5.46
CA ALA A 59 31.72 21.57 -5.18
C ALA A 59 31.34 22.10 -3.78
N SER A 60 30.08 21.91 -3.35
CA SER A 60 29.60 22.38 -2.03
C SER A 60 30.26 21.68 -0.85
N PHE A 61 30.63 20.40 -1.01
CA PHE A 61 31.32 19.61 0.01
C PHE A 61 32.83 19.54 -0.18
N GLN A 62 33.37 20.20 -1.22
CA GLN A 62 34.79 20.21 -1.57
C GLN A 62 35.36 18.79 -1.78
N VAL A 63 34.61 17.93 -2.46
CA VAL A 63 34.99 16.55 -2.80
C VAL A 63 35.01 16.33 -4.31
N GLU A 64 35.58 15.22 -4.77
CA GLU A 64 35.57 14.87 -6.19
C GLU A 64 34.17 14.48 -6.68
N GLU A 65 33.82 14.89 -7.90
CA GLU A 65 32.55 14.52 -8.55
C GLU A 65 32.37 13.00 -8.63
N LYS A 66 33.48 12.29 -8.86
CA LYS A 66 33.51 10.83 -8.89
C LYS A 66 33.01 10.20 -7.59
N THR A 67 33.37 10.75 -6.43
CA THR A 67 32.93 10.26 -5.12
C THR A 67 31.42 10.40 -4.94
N ILE A 68 30.85 11.54 -5.36
CA ILE A 68 29.39 11.76 -5.31
C ILE A 68 28.68 10.83 -6.29
N LEU A 69 29.24 10.63 -7.49
CA LEU A 69 28.70 9.72 -8.49
C LEU A 69 28.70 8.27 -8.02
N GLU A 70 29.77 7.80 -7.38
CA GLU A 70 29.86 6.46 -6.80
C GLU A 70 28.84 6.26 -5.68
N MET A 71 28.71 7.24 -4.78
CA MET A 71 27.68 7.22 -3.73
C MET A 71 26.26 7.16 -4.32
N ALA A 72 25.97 7.99 -5.33
CA ALA A 72 24.68 7.99 -6.00
C ALA A 72 24.39 6.64 -6.69
N ARG A 73 25.38 6.02 -7.33
CA ARG A 73 25.24 4.69 -7.93
C ARG A 73 24.95 3.62 -6.89
N SER A 74 25.68 3.57 -5.78
CA SER A 74 25.42 2.60 -4.72
C SER A 74 24.03 2.75 -4.12
N LEU A 75 23.51 3.98 -4.00
CA LEU A 75 22.15 4.22 -3.53
C LEU A 75 21.09 3.85 -4.58
N ASP A 76 21.37 4.06 -5.87
CA ASP A 76 20.48 3.65 -6.97
C ASP A 76 20.37 2.12 -7.07
N GLU A 77 21.50 1.42 -6.99
CA GLU A 77 21.58 -0.05 -6.93
C GLU A 77 20.87 -0.61 -5.68
N ALA A 78 20.94 0.12 -4.56
CA ALA A 78 20.20 -0.18 -3.35
C ALA A 78 18.71 0.24 -3.42
N LEU A 79 18.24 0.74 -4.57
CA LEU A 79 16.86 1.19 -4.79
C LEU A 79 16.42 2.30 -3.81
N MET A 80 17.36 3.14 -3.38
CA MET A 80 17.12 4.27 -2.46
C MET A 80 16.90 5.59 -3.21
N LEU A 81 17.19 5.64 -4.52
CA LEU A 81 16.96 6.83 -5.35
C LEU A 81 15.71 6.66 -6.22
N GLU A 82 15.04 7.78 -6.49
CA GLU A 82 14.04 7.87 -7.54
C GLU A 82 14.72 7.79 -8.92
N GLY A 83 14.18 7.01 -9.83
CA GLY A 83 14.70 6.87 -11.18
C GLY A 83 14.29 5.58 -11.88
N GLU A 84 14.87 5.36 -13.06
CA GLU A 84 14.54 4.24 -13.94
C GLU A 84 14.77 2.87 -13.27
N THR A 85 15.84 2.72 -12.48
CA THR A 85 16.17 1.49 -11.75
C THR A 85 15.06 1.11 -10.77
N LEU A 86 14.62 2.07 -9.93
CA LEU A 86 13.52 1.87 -8.99
C LEU A 86 12.20 1.59 -9.72
N GLU A 87 11.89 2.35 -10.77
CA GLU A 87 10.65 2.14 -11.52
C GLU A 87 10.60 0.78 -12.22
N ALA A 88 11.73 0.33 -12.77
CA ALA A 88 11.84 -1.00 -13.37
C ALA A 88 11.64 -2.09 -12.32
N HIS A 89 12.24 -1.92 -11.13
CA HIS A 89 12.04 -2.84 -10.02
C HIS A 89 10.57 -2.89 -9.56
N ALA A 90 9.95 -1.73 -9.36
CA ALA A 90 8.54 -1.64 -8.98
C ALA A 90 7.60 -2.29 -10.02
N ARG A 91 7.84 -2.07 -11.32
CA ARG A 91 7.10 -2.76 -12.39
C ARG A 91 7.28 -4.27 -12.32
N SER A 92 8.47 -4.75 -11.96
CA SER A 92 8.74 -6.18 -11.83
C SER A 92 7.97 -6.78 -10.65
N LEU A 93 7.90 -6.07 -9.52
CA LEU A 93 7.12 -6.48 -8.35
C LEU A 93 5.63 -6.54 -8.67
N THR A 94 5.08 -5.52 -9.35
CA THR A 94 3.67 -5.53 -9.79
C THR A 94 3.40 -6.69 -10.73
N THR A 95 4.27 -6.92 -11.72
CA THR A 95 4.11 -8.03 -12.68
C THR A 95 4.14 -9.38 -11.95
N ALA A 96 5.06 -9.56 -11.00
CA ALA A 96 5.15 -10.78 -10.20
C ALA A 96 3.90 -10.96 -9.32
N PHE A 97 3.38 -9.88 -8.74
CA PHE A 97 2.17 -9.89 -7.94
C PHE A 97 0.93 -10.26 -8.77
N ASP A 98 0.76 -9.66 -9.95
CA ASP A 98 -0.36 -9.94 -10.85
C ASP A 98 -0.35 -11.37 -11.40
N ALA A 99 0.83 -11.99 -11.46
CA ALA A 99 1.01 -13.38 -11.87
C ALA A 99 0.67 -14.41 -10.78
N LEU A 100 0.37 -13.98 -9.54
CA LEU A 100 0.00 -14.88 -8.45
C LEU A 100 -1.41 -15.45 -8.69
N GLU A 101 -1.53 -16.78 -8.72
CA GLU A 101 -2.85 -17.45 -8.73
C GLU A 101 -3.64 -17.18 -7.44
N ALA A 102 -2.93 -17.00 -6.32
CA ALA A 102 -3.47 -16.61 -5.03
C ALA A 102 -2.41 -15.86 -4.22
N LEU A 103 -2.86 -14.91 -3.39
CA LEU A 103 -1.96 -14.20 -2.48
C LEU A 103 -1.34 -15.17 -1.47
N PRO A 104 -0.01 -15.12 -1.24
CA PRO A 104 0.59 -15.90 -0.18
C PRO A 104 -0.03 -15.48 1.15
N ILE A 105 -0.49 -16.47 1.93
CA ILE A 105 -1.00 -16.22 3.27
C ILE A 105 0.18 -15.74 4.12
N ARG A 106 0.23 -14.42 4.37
CA ARG A 106 1.19 -13.78 5.27
C ARG A 106 0.70 -13.78 6.72
N ALA A 107 -0.15 -14.75 7.09
CA ALA A 107 -0.44 -15.02 8.49
C ALA A 107 0.84 -15.54 9.13
N ALA A 108 1.06 -15.22 10.42
CA ALA A 108 2.07 -15.91 11.21
C ALA A 108 1.93 -17.40 10.92
N ALA A 109 3.03 -18.06 10.52
CA ALA A 109 3.05 -19.41 9.95
C ALA A 109 2.42 -20.49 10.88
N ASP A 110 2.02 -20.10 12.08
CA ASP A 110 1.56 -20.93 13.17
C ASP A 110 0.03 -20.82 13.46
N VAL A 111 -0.72 -20.01 12.70
CA VAL A 111 -2.18 -19.88 12.95
C VAL A 111 -2.96 -20.92 12.14
N THR A 112 -3.47 -21.93 12.83
CA THR A 112 -4.39 -22.92 12.23
C THR A 112 -5.80 -22.32 12.07
N PRO A 113 -6.63 -22.82 11.13
CA PRO A 113 -8.03 -22.42 11.04
C PRO A 113 -8.80 -22.59 12.36
N GLN A 114 -8.47 -23.62 13.13
CA GLN A 114 -9.04 -23.87 14.46
C GLN A 114 -8.67 -22.75 15.44
N ALA A 115 -7.39 -22.42 15.55
CA ALA A 115 -6.91 -21.34 16.43
C ALA A 115 -7.51 -19.98 16.03
N MET A 116 -7.69 -19.74 14.73
CA MET A 116 -8.36 -18.54 14.22
C MET A 116 -9.82 -18.49 14.65
N ASN A 117 -10.57 -19.59 14.50
CA ASN A 117 -11.96 -19.68 14.92
C ASN A 117 -12.09 -19.48 16.44
N GLU A 118 -11.22 -20.13 17.23
CA GLU A 118 -11.20 -19.97 18.68
C GLU A 118 -10.92 -18.52 19.08
N ALA A 119 -9.97 -17.84 18.43
CA ALA A 119 -9.71 -16.42 18.67
C ALA A 119 -10.93 -15.54 18.33
N ILE A 120 -11.56 -15.76 17.17
CA ILE A 120 -12.78 -15.04 16.76
C ILE A 120 -13.91 -15.23 17.79
N HIS A 121 -14.11 -16.47 18.26
CA HIS A 121 -15.15 -16.80 19.24
C HIS A 121 -14.82 -16.36 20.67
N ALA A 122 -13.53 -16.19 21.01
CA ALA A 122 -13.10 -15.69 22.31
C ALA A 122 -13.39 -14.19 22.48
N HIS A 123 -13.52 -13.44 21.37
CA HIS A 123 -13.88 -12.03 21.45
C HIS A 123 -15.34 -11.85 21.82
N ASP A 124 -15.58 -10.97 22.80
CA ASP A 124 -16.92 -10.52 23.13
C ASP A 124 -17.47 -9.64 22.00
N MET A 125 -18.40 -10.23 21.25
CA MET A 125 -19.11 -9.60 20.14
C MET A 125 -20.51 -9.12 20.57
N SER A 126 -20.70 -8.74 21.83
CA SER A 126 -21.98 -8.23 22.35
C SER A 126 -22.27 -6.77 21.99
N GLY A 127 -21.73 -6.24 20.89
CA GLY A 127 -22.02 -4.89 20.42
C GLY A 127 -23.53 -4.66 20.18
N ASP A 128 -23.94 -3.40 20.04
CA ASP A 128 -25.34 -3.05 19.76
C ASP A 128 -25.86 -3.80 18.52
N ARG A 129 -26.85 -4.68 18.73
CA ARG A 129 -27.44 -5.53 17.68
C ARG A 129 -28.72 -4.95 17.12
N THR A 130 -28.97 -3.65 17.29
CA THR A 130 -30.10 -2.95 16.66
C THR A 130 -30.13 -3.33 15.18
N ARG A 131 -31.23 -3.89 14.70
CA ARG A 131 -31.34 -4.35 13.30
C ARG A 131 -32.07 -3.30 12.48
N PHE A 132 -31.51 -2.95 11.32
CA PHE A 132 -32.23 -2.18 10.30
C PHE A 132 -33.17 -3.09 9.51
N MET A 133 -34.38 -2.60 9.24
CA MET A 133 -35.40 -3.33 8.44
C MET A 133 -34.98 -3.55 6.98
N THR A 134 -34.15 -2.66 6.45
CA THR A 134 -33.60 -2.74 5.09
C THR A 134 -32.13 -2.32 5.11
N LEU A 135 -31.23 -3.22 4.71
CA LEU A 135 -29.79 -2.96 4.64
C LEU A 135 -29.38 -2.73 3.18
N SER A 136 -29.00 -1.51 2.83
CA SER A 136 -28.51 -1.17 1.47
C SER A 136 -26.98 -1.14 1.36
N GLY A 137 -26.27 -1.17 2.49
CA GLY A 137 -24.82 -1.20 2.53
C GLY A 137 -24.30 -1.29 3.97
N LEU A 138 -23.11 -1.88 4.13
CA LEU A 138 -22.44 -2.04 5.41
C LEU A 138 -21.01 -1.50 5.30
N VAL A 139 -20.59 -0.69 6.26
CA VAL A 139 -19.19 -0.23 6.39
C VAL A 139 -18.75 -0.48 7.83
N ALA A 140 -17.74 -1.34 8.01
CA ALA A 140 -17.18 -1.69 9.33
C ALA A 140 -15.68 -1.36 9.35
N PRO A 141 -15.29 -0.11 9.62
CA PRO A 141 -13.90 0.33 9.51
C PRO A 141 -13.10 0.00 10.76
N HIS A 142 -12.04 -0.78 10.59
CA HIS A 142 -10.93 -0.98 11.54
C HIS A 142 -9.93 -1.98 10.95
N LEU A 143 -8.65 -1.66 11.09
CA LEU A 143 -7.53 -2.55 10.77
C LEU A 143 -7.10 -3.37 12.00
N ASP A 144 -7.58 -2.97 13.19
CA ASP A 144 -7.23 -3.55 14.49
C ASP A 144 -8.44 -4.32 15.04
N PHE A 145 -8.31 -5.65 15.14
CA PHE A 145 -9.38 -6.54 15.63
C PHE A 145 -9.75 -6.26 17.08
N GLU A 146 -8.77 -6.01 17.94
CA GLU A 146 -8.97 -5.81 19.37
C GLU A 146 -9.69 -4.51 19.69
N ARG A 147 -9.22 -3.41 19.07
CA ARG A 147 -9.87 -2.10 19.22
C ARG A 147 -11.22 -2.07 18.52
N GLY A 148 -11.35 -2.85 17.45
CA GLY A 148 -12.48 -2.81 16.56
C GLY A 148 -13.65 -3.72 16.94
N ARG A 149 -13.45 -4.72 17.80
CA ARG A 149 -14.40 -5.83 18.04
C ARG A 149 -15.86 -5.41 18.26
N LEU A 150 -16.12 -4.35 19.02
CA LEU A 150 -17.49 -3.88 19.27
C LEU A 150 -18.14 -3.28 18.01
N ASN A 151 -17.35 -2.61 17.15
CA ASN A 151 -17.82 -2.08 15.87
C ASN A 151 -18.06 -3.22 14.87
N TYR A 152 -17.15 -4.19 14.79
CA TYR A 152 -17.36 -5.42 14.01
C TYR A 152 -18.65 -6.12 14.43
N ALA A 153 -18.85 -6.30 15.74
CA ALA A 153 -20.01 -6.97 16.31
C ALA A 153 -21.32 -6.27 15.94
N ALA A 154 -21.40 -4.95 16.17
CA ALA A 154 -22.58 -4.18 15.85
C ALA A 154 -22.87 -4.20 14.34
N ALA A 155 -21.84 -4.00 13.51
CA ALA A 155 -21.98 -3.99 12.06
C ALA A 155 -22.42 -5.37 11.52
N TYR A 156 -21.74 -6.44 11.88
CA TYR A 156 -22.04 -7.77 11.34
C TYR A 156 -23.29 -8.42 11.95
N ALA A 157 -23.76 -8.00 13.12
CA ALA A 157 -25.05 -8.45 13.66
C ALA A 157 -26.24 -8.15 12.72
N HIS A 158 -26.08 -7.21 11.78
CA HIS A 158 -27.06 -6.87 10.76
C HIS A 158 -27.12 -7.85 9.58
N LEU A 159 -26.06 -8.65 9.36
CA LEU A 159 -26.02 -9.63 8.27
C LEU A 159 -26.78 -10.93 8.59
N GLY A 160 -27.27 -11.08 9.83
CA GLY A 160 -27.95 -12.29 10.30
C GLY A 160 -26.99 -13.41 10.69
N ASP A 161 -27.54 -14.48 11.26
CA ASP A 161 -26.77 -15.71 11.48
C ASP A 161 -26.60 -16.42 10.13
N PRO A 162 -25.46 -17.10 9.89
CA PRO A 162 -25.35 -17.97 8.73
C PRO A 162 -26.49 -19.00 8.77
N PRO A 163 -27.11 -19.35 7.63
CA PRO A 163 -28.16 -20.37 7.62
C PRO A 163 -27.63 -21.66 8.23
N GLU A 164 -28.44 -22.31 9.09
CA GLU A 164 -28.06 -23.50 9.88
C GLU A 164 -27.55 -24.69 9.04
N ASP A 165 -27.71 -24.64 7.71
CA ASP A 165 -27.37 -25.71 6.77
C ASP A 165 -26.21 -25.38 5.80
N SER A 166 -25.50 -24.26 6.01
CA SER A 166 -24.30 -23.97 5.21
C SER A 166 -23.07 -24.67 5.79
N ALA A 167 -22.97 -25.98 5.61
CA ALA A 167 -21.65 -26.56 5.44
C ALA A 167 -20.96 -25.79 4.31
N PRO A 168 -19.68 -25.41 4.43
CA PRO A 168 -18.99 -24.80 3.30
C PRO A 168 -18.96 -25.85 2.18
N GLU A 169 -19.83 -25.67 1.18
CA GLU A 169 -19.70 -26.35 -0.11
C GLU A 169 -18.22 -26.25 -0.50
N PRO A 170 -17.55 -27.37 -0.87
CA PRO A 170 -16.19 -27.31 -1.37
C PRO A 170 -16.16 -26.23 -2.43
N ARG A 171 -15.32 -25.20 -2.23
CA ARG A 171 -15.22 -24.10 -3.19
C ARG A 171 -14.74 -24.69 -4.50
N ASP A 172 -15.67 -25.06 -5.37
CA ASP A 172 -15.38 -25.34 -6.75
C ASP A 172 -14.63 -24.12 -7.27
N ARG A 173 -13.40 -24.39 -7.72
CA ARG A 173 -12.44 -23.41 -8.25
C ARG A 173 -13.20 -22.30 -8.96
N ILE A 174 -13.10 -21.08 -8.44
CA ILE A 174 -13.78 -19.90 -8.97
C ILE A 174 -13.49 -19.83 -10.47
N GLY A 175 -14.46 -20.24 -11.28
CA GLY A 175 -14.38 -20.12 -12.73
C GLY A 175 -14.37 -18.65 -13.06
N HIS A 176 -13.26 -18.17 -13.61
CA HIS A 176 -13.09 -16.81 -14.09
C HIS A 176 -14.18 -16.45 -15.12
N LYS A 177 -15.28 -15.84 -14.66
CA LYS A 177 -16.12 -15.02 -15.53
C LYS A 177 -15.45 -13.66 -15.64
N SER A 178 -14.75 -13.47 -16.75
CA SER A 178 -14.18 -12.20 -17.16
C SER A 178 -15.26 -11.11 -17.13
N LEU A 179 -15.15 -10.20 -16.16
CA LEU A 179 -15.99 -9.01 -16.07
C LEU A 179 -15.60 -8.09 -17.24
N ARG A 180 -16.42 -8.05 -18.30
CA ARG A 180 -16.26 -7.02 -19.33
C ARG A 180 -16.68 -5.68 -18.73
N ILE A 181 -15.71 -4.81 -18.49
CA ILE A 181 -15.95 -3.41 -18.12
C ILE A 181 -16.69 -2.76 -19.30
N ARG A 182 -17.95 -2.35 -19.05
CA ARG A 182 -18.75 -1.60 -20.03
C ARG A 182 -18.30 -0.14 -19.97
N ASP A 183 -17.73 0.32 -21.08
CA ASP A 183 -17.26 1.69 -21.26
C ASP A 183 -18.40 2.70 -20.99
N GLY A 184 -18.10 3.67 -20.14
CA GLY A 184 -19.07 4.60 -19.57
C GLY A 184 -19.43 5.72 -20.55
N ARG A 185 -20.54 5.56 -21.28
CA ARG A 185 -21.30 6.70 -21.80
C ARG A 185 -22.59 6.83 -21.00
N ARG A 186 -22.76 8.00 -20.37
CA ARG A 186 -23.97 8.40 -19.65
C ARG A 186 -25.08 8.66 -20.68
N ASP A 187 -26.06 7.76 -20.74
CA ASP A 187 -27.34 8.04 -21.37
C ASP A 187 -28.13 8.99 -20.45
N VAL A 188 -28.40 10.19 -20.93
CA VAL A 188 -29.32 11.15 -20.31
C VAL A 188 -30.74 10.76 -20.75
N PRO A 189 -31.70 10.55 -19.84
CA PRO A 189 -33.04 10.17 -20.22
C PRO A 189 -33.79 11.34 -20.85
N ASP A 190 -34.38 11.05 -22.01
CA ASP A 190 -35.24 11.94 -22.79
C ASP A 190 -36.68 11.88 -22.25
N ARG A 191 -37.25 13.04 -21.89
CA ARG A 191 -38.67 13.42 -21.69
C ARG A 191 -38.66 14.67 -20.80
N ILE A 192 -39.25 15.79 -21.21
CA ILE A 192 -40.70 16.02 -21.32
C ILE A 192 -40.97 17.04 -22.44
N ARG A 193 -41.89 16.71 -23.36
CA ARG A 193 -42.63 17.69 -24.17
C ARG A 193 -43.76 18.22 -23.30
N ASP A 194 -43.99 19.54 -23.32
CA ASP A 194 -45.32 20.14 -23.52
C ASP A 194 -45.23 21.66 -23.67
N ASP A 195 -45.63 22.11 -24.86
CA ASP A 195 -46.45 23.25 -25.25
C ASP A 195 -46.64 24.47 -24.31
N GLY A 196 -46.42 25.67 -24.88
CA GLY A 196 -46.97 26.93 -24.37
C GLY A 196 -46.33 28.17 -25.00
N GLY A 197 -47.03 28.80 -25.94
CA GLY A 197 -46.47 29.83 -26.83
C GLY A 197 -46.34 31.27 -26.29
N CYS A 198 -45.63 32.08 -27.08
CA CYS A 198 -45.68 33.54 -27.14
C CYS A 198 -45.07 33.90 -28.52
N GLY A 199 -45.72 34.58 -29.46
CA GLY A 199 -46.47 35.82 -29.31
C GLY A 199 -45.53 36.97 -29.68
N ALA A 200 -45.13 37.08 -30.95
CA ALA A 200 -44.30 38.19 -31.45
C ALA A 200 -45.22 39.26 -32.06
N SER A 201 -45.15 40.46 -31.46
CA SER A 201 -45.48 41.73 -32.12
C SER A 201 -44.31 42.19 -32.99
#